data_AF-A0A1J3CXT9-F1
#
_entry.id   AF-A0A1J3CXT9-F1
#
_cell.length_a   1.000
_cell.length_b   1.000
_cell.length_c   1.000
_cell.angle_alpha   90.00
_cell.angle_beta   90.00
_cell.angle_gamma   90.00
#
_symmetry.space_group_name_H-M   'P 1'
#
loop_
_entity.id
_entity.type
_entity.pdbx_description
1 polymer ?
#
loop_
_entity_poly.entity_id
_entity_poly.type
_entity_poly.pdbx_seq_one_letter_code
_entity_poly.pdbx_strand_id
1 'polypeptide(L)'
;EDLDLLLEHVDKTNFKRTCNYLTSAAKYLPGPDDMLVLDISYMIYMKFEEYPNALQIALFLDNTQYIKQVFTSCTDLLRKKQFCYM
;
A
#
# COMPACT_ATOMS: atom_id res chain seq x y z
N GLU A 1 0.13 18.21 4.39
CA GLU A 1 0.33 18.97 3.14
C GLU A 1 1.48 18.45 2.28
N ASP A 2 2.59 17.93 2.82
CA ASP A 2 3.68 17.36 1.98
C ASP A 2 3.92 15.85 2.16
N LEU A 3 2.85 15.06 2.24
CA LEU A 3 2.99 13.62 2.48
C LEU A 3 3.62 12.89 1.27
N ASP A 4 3.57 13.50 0.09
CA ASP A 4 4.21 13.03 -1.14
C ASP A 4 5.75 12.99 -1.04
N LEU A 5 6.37 13.84 -0.21
CA LEU A 5 7.82 13.81 0.05
C LEU A 5 8.28 12.47 0.66
N LEU A 6 7.37 11.73 1.30
CA LEU A 6 7.70 10.41 1.82
C LEU A 6 8.06 9.44 0.70
N LEU A 7 7.45 9.55 -0.48
CA LEU A 7 7.79 8.67 -1.60
C LEU A 7 9.24 8.84 -2.03
N GLU A 8 9.81 10.03 -1.88
CA GLU A 8 11.19 10.33 -2.26
C GLU A 8 12.21 9.88 -1.20
N HIS A 9 11.88 10.05 0.10
CA HIS A 9 12.82 9.83 1.20
C HIS A 9 12.71 8.46 1.90
N VAL A 10 11.69 7.66 1.56
CA VAL A 10 11.55 6.32 2.12
C VAL A 10 12.49 5.34 1.40
N ASP A 11 13.15 4.52 2.22
CA ASP A 11 14.18 3.54 1.88
C ASP A 11 13.74 2.11 2.27
N LYS A 12 14.47 1.11 1.76
CA LYS A 12 14.21 -0.32 2.04
C LYS A 12 14.24 -0.69 3.53
N THR A 13 14.92 0.10 4.37
CA THR A 13 15.06 -0.19 5.80
C THR A 13 13.92 0.39 6.64
N ASN A 14 13.27 1.45 6.17
CA ASN A 14 12.30 2.22 6.95
C ASN A 14 10.85 2.07 6.42
N PHE A 15 10.64 1.70 5.16
CA PHE A 15 9.32 1.72 4.53
C PHE A 15 8.26 0.91 5.28
N LYS A 16 8.60 -0.26 5.84
CA LYS A 16 7.65 -1.07 6.63
C LYS A 16 7.16 -0.33 7.87
N ARG A 17 8.06 0.38 8.58
CA ARG A 17 7.71 1.15 9.77
C ARG A 17 6.86 2.36 9.39
N THR A 18 7.24 3.04 8.32
CA THR A 18 6.49 4.18 7.78
C THR A 18 5.08 3.78 7.41
N CYS A 19 4.90 2.76 6.57
CA CYS A 19 3.56 2.32 6.17
C CYS A 19 2.73 1.79 7.35
N ASN A 20 3.33 1.05 8.29
CA ASN A 20 2.59 0.62 9.49
C ASN A 20 2.09 1.79 10.33
N TYR A 21 2.90 2.84 10.46
CA TYR A 21 2.50 4.07 11.15
C TYR A 21 1.35 4.77 10.39
N LEU A 22 1.50 4.96 9.07
CA LEU A 22 0.49 5.59 8.23
C LEU A 22 -0.85 4.84 8.27
N THR A 23 -0.86 3.52 8.07
CA THR A 23 -2.08 2.70 8.13
C THR A 23 -2.74 2.73 9.52
N SER A 24 -1.95 2.84 10.60
CA SER A 24 -2.49 2.96 11.95
C SER A 24 -3.07 4.35 12.20
N ALA A 25 -2.41 5.40 11.69
CA ALA A 25 -2.85 6.78 11.81
C ALA A 25 -4.13 7.06 10.99
N ALA A 26 -4.30 6.41 9.83
CA ALA A 26 -5.48 6.52 8.96
C ALA A 26 -6.80 6.33 9.73
N LYS A 27 -6.82 5.45 10.74
CA LYS A 27 -8.02 5.17 11.56
C LYS A 27 -8.52 6.36 12.38
N TYR A 28 -7.68 7.36 12.58
CA TYR A 28 -7.95 8.54 13.39
C TYR A 28 -8.10 9.82 12.56
N LEU A 29 -7.94 9.71 11.24
CA LEU A 29 -8.05 10.81 10.31
C LEU A 29 -9.48 10.92 9.77
N PRO A 30 -9.93 12.12 9.37
CA PRO A 30 -11.21 12.28 8.70
C PRO A 30 -11.19 11.64 7.31
N GLY A 31 -12.37 11.25 6.81
CA GLY A 31 -12.57 10.44 5.60
C GLY A 31 -11.95 10.90 4.25
N PRO A 32 -11.54 12.16 4.04
CA PRO A 32 -10.71 12.47 2.87
C PRO A 32 -9.22 12.24 3.11
N ASP A 33 -8.73 12.44 4.34
CA ASP A 33 -7.30 12.37 4.67
C ASP A 33 -6.83 10.93 4.92
N ASP A 34 -7.70 10.08 5.47
CA ASP A 34 -7.41 8.65 5.66
C ASP A 34 -7.16 7.95 4.31
N MET A 35 -7.98 8.23 3.30
CA MET A 35 -7.84 7.69 1.94
C MET A 35 -6.52 8.13 1.31
N LEU A 36 -6.14 9.40 1.44
CA LEU A 36 -4.86 9.92 0.94
C LEU A 36 -3.66 9.22 1.60
N VAL A 37 -3.70 9.02 2.92
CA VAL A 37 -2.64 8.35 3.67
C VAL A 37 -2.50 6.87 3.26
N LEU A 38 -3.63 6.21 3.01
CA LEU A 38 -3.65 4.84 2.51
C LEU A 38 -3.15 4.73 1.08
N ASP A 39 -3.50 5.67 0.19
CA ASP A 39 -2.99 5.75 -1.18
C ASP A 39 -1.46 5.87 -1.20
N ILE A 40 -0.90 6.74 -0.37
CA ILE A 40 0.56 6.92 -0.26
C ILE A 40 1.22 5.65 0.30
N SER A 41 0.59 5.01 1.29
CA SER A 41 1.08 3.74 1.84
C SER A 41 1.08 2.62 0.78
N TYR A 42 0.06 2.58 -0.08
CA TYR A 42 0.00 1.67 -1.23
C TYR A 42 1.15 1.93 -2.20
N MET A 43 1.39 3.19 -2.59
CA MET A 43 2.47 3.55 -3.51
C MET A 43 3.85 3.17 -2.95
N ILE A 44 4.09 3.39 -1.65
CA ILE A 44 5.33 2.97 -0.98
C ILE A 44 5.48 1.45 -1.03
N TYR A 45 4.44 0.68 -0.70
CA TYR A 45 4.53 -0.79 -0.76
C TYR A 45 4.78 -1.31 -2.18
N MET A 46 4.16 -0.70 -3.19
CA MET A 46 4.42 -1.03 -4.59
C MET A 46 5.86 -0.72 -5.00
N LYS A 47 6.42 0.43 -4.59
CA LYS A 47 7.82 0.82 -4.85
C LYS A 47 8.82 -0.21 -4.32
N PHE A 48 8.51 -0.85 -3.20
CA PHE A 48 9.38 -1.85 -2.56
C PHE A 48 8.98 -3.31 -2.83
N GLU A 49 8.06 -3.54 -3.78
CA GLU A 49 7.60 -4.88 -4.17
C GLU A 49 6.98 -5.71 -3.04
N GLU A 50 6.47 -5.05 -1.99
CA GLU A 50 5.71 -5.69 -0.90
C GLU A 50 4.23 -5.80 -1.29
N TYR A 51 4.00 -6.56 -2.35
CA TYR A 51 2.70 -6.82 -2.95
C TYR A 51 1.61 -7.31 -1.97
N PRO A 52 1.87 -8.17 -0.95
CA PRO A 52 0.83 -8.63 -0.04
C PRO A 52 0.21 -7.47 0.77
N ASN A 53 1.04 -6.55 1.28
CA ASN A 53 0.56 -5.40 2.04
C ASN A 53 -0.08 -4.36 1.12
N ALA A 54 0.47 -4.16 -0.09
CA ALA A 54 -0.16 -3.32 -1.10
C ALA A 54 -1.56 -3.83 -1.45
N LEU A 55 -1.74 -5.15 -1.59
CA LEU A 55 -3.05 -5.75 -1.87
C LEU A 55 -4.05 -5.51 -0.74
N GLN A 56 -3.64 -5.68 0.52
CA GLN A 56 -4.51 -5.41 1.66
C GLN A 56 -5.01 -3.97 1.68
N ILE A 57 -4.12 -3.00 1.40
CA ILE A 57 -4.52 -1.60 1.31
C ILE A 57 -5.47 -1.37 0.12
N ALA A 58 -5.17 -1.95 -1.05
CA ALA A 58 -6.02 -1.82 -2.22
C ALA A 58 -7.43 -2.39 -2.01
N LEU A 59 -7.55 -3.50 -1.26
CA LEU A 59 -8.83 -4.07 -0.84
C LEU A 59 -9.57 -3.17 0.14
N PHE A 60 -8.85 -2.58 1.10
CA PHE A 60 -9.45 -1.66 2.07
C PHE A 60 -9.99 -0.38 1.43
N LEU A 61 -9.31 0.12 0.40
CA LEU A 61 -9.74 1.27 -0.41
C LEU A 61 -10.83 0.92 -1.44
N ASP A 62 -11.19 -0.35 -1.59
CA ASP A 62 -12.10 -0.87 -2.63
C ASP A 62 -11.72 -0.44 -4.06
N ASN A 63 -10.43 -0.21 -4.31
CA ASN A 63 -9.93 0.29 -5.59
C ASN A 63 -9.53 -0.88 -6.52
N THR A 64 -10.46 -1.26 -7.39
CA THR A 64 -10.25 -2.37 -8.35
C THR A 64 -9.08 -2.16 -9.32
N GLN A 65 -8.68 -0.91 -9.61
CA GLN A 65 -7.51 -0.65 -10.46
C GLN A 65 -6.22 -1.02 -9.74
N TYR A 66 -6.10 -0.67 -8.47
CA TYR A 66 -4.93 -1.00 -7.64
C TYR A 66 -4.79 -2.50 -7.41
N ILE A 67 -5.91 -3.20 -7.20
CA ILE A 67 -5.93 -4.66 -7.10
C ILE A 67 -5.36 -5.27 -8.39
N LYS A 68 -5.88 -4.87 -9.55
CA LYS A 68 -5.38 -5.35 -10.85
C LYS A 68 -3.88 -5.07 -11.01
N GLN A 69 -3.44 -3.87 -10.66
CA GLN A 69 -2.03 -3.47 -10.76
C GLN A 69 -1.11 -4.36 -9.89
N VAL A 70 -1.51 -4.70 -8.66
CA VAL A 70 -0.72 -5.61 -7.80
C VAL A 70 -0.64 -7.00 -8.43
N PHE A 71 -1.75 -7.53 -8.93
CA PHE A 71 -1.80 -8.86 -9.57
C PHE A 71 -1.00 -8.93 -10.88
N THR A 72 -0.95 -7.85 -11.66
CA THR A 72 -0.14 -7.79 -12.88
C THR A 72 1.34 -7.60 -12.59
N SER A 73 1.68 -6.82 -11.56
CA SER A 73 3.07 -6.51 -11.20
C SER A 73 3.77 -7.69 -10.52
N CYS A 74 3.03 -8.50 -9.76
CA CYS A 74 3.57 -9.74 -9.22
C CYS A 74 3.85 -10.72 -10.37
N THR A 75 5.07 -11.24 -10.49
CA THR A 75 5.43 -12.25 -11.50
C THR A 75 5.33 -13.67 -10.96
N ASP A 76 5.45 -13.83 -9.63
CA ASP A 76 5.44 -15.11 -8.95
C ASP A 76 4.02 -15.71 -8.86
N LEU A 77 3.84 -16.87 -9.52
CA LEU A 77 2.58 -17.59 -9.54
C LEU A 77 2.16 -18.12 -8.16
N LEU A 78 3.12 -18.53 -7.31
CA LEU A 78 2.81 -19.05 -5.98
C LEU A 78 2.21 -17.93 -5.12
N ARG A 79 2.81 -16.73 -5.16
CA ARG A 79 2.29 -15.54 -4.46
C ARG A 79 0.91 -15.14 -4.98
N LYS A 80 0.68 -15.15 -6.31
CA LYS A 80 -0.66 -14.89 -6.87
C LYS A 80 -1.73 -15.84 -6.34
N LYS A 81 -1.41 -17.13 -6.24
CA LYS A 81 -2.34 -18.10 -5.64
C LYS A 81 -2.65 -17.76 -4.19
N GLN A 82 -1.66 -17.33 -3.41
CA GLN A 82 -1.87 -16.89 -2.03
C GLN A 82 -2.76 -15.64 -1.94
N PHE A 83 -2.62 -14.70 -2.87
CA PHE A 83 -3.48 -13.51 -2.94
C PHE A 83 -4.96 -13.84 -3.16
N CYS A 84 -5.28 -14.93 -3.84
CA CYS A 84 -6.67 -15.37 -4.03
C CYS A 84 -7.33 -15.93 -2.77
N TYR A 85 -6.57 -16.19 -1.70
CA TYR A 85 -7.09 -16.65 -0.41
C TYR A 85 -7.28 -15.51 0.61
N MET A 86 -6.83 -14.30 0.28
CA MET A 86 -7.08 -13.09 1.06
C MET A 86 -8.47 -12.53 0.76
#